data_AF-A0A9Q5SN58-F1
#
_entry.id   AF-A0A9Q5SN58-F1
#
_cell.length_a   1.000
_cell.length_b   1.000
_cell.length_c   1.000
_cell.angle_alpha   90.00
_cell.angle_beta   90.00
_cell.angle_gamma   90.00
#
_symmetry.space_group_name_H-M   'P 1'
#
loop_
_entity.id
_entity.type
_entity.pdbx_description
1 polymer ?
#
loop_
_entity_poly.entity_id
_entity_poly.type
_entity_poly.pdbx_seq_one_letter_code
_entity_poly.pdbx_strand_id
1 'polypeptide(L)'
;MLIYIVKMDYCDDLEIMLATTEKDTALEEFISCSIFSLQVWENGEVLIEIFSNEGEYFADGGLERYPEKGQQLFKEIVEQLQ
;
A
#
# COMPACT_ATOMS: atom_id res chain seq x y z
N MET A 1 3.62 -15.64 1.67
CA MET A 1 4.52 -14.73 0.93
C MET A 1 3.76 -13.43 0.77
N LEU A 2 4.38 -12.31 1.15
CA LEU A 2 3.75 -11.00 0.95
C LEU A 2 3.97 -10.55 -0.49
N ILE A 3 2.92 -10.06 -1.13
CA ILE A 3 2.98 -9.46 -2.45
C ILE A 3 2.56 -8.00 -2.30
N TYR A 4 3.41 -7.09 -2.74
CA TYR A 4 3.16 -5.66 -2.78
C TYR A 4 2.69 -5.30 -4.17
N ILE A 5 1.53 -4.65 -4.26
CA ILE A 5 0.93 -4.18 -5.50
C ILE A 5 0.83 -2.66 -5.43
N VAL A 6 1.54 -1.98 -6.33
CA VAL A 6 1.40 -0.54 -6.54
C VAL A 6 0.46 -0.33 -7.72
N LYS A 7 -0.62 0.38 -7.49
CA LYS A 7 -1.65 0.65 -8.50
C LYS A 7 -1.94 2.14 -8.59
N MET A 8 -2.26 2.60 -9.79
CA MET A 8 -2.68 3.98 -10.04
C MET A 8 -4.19 4.11 -9.77
N ASP A 9 -4.57 5.12 -8.98
CA ASP A 9 -5.95 5.40 -8.63
C ASP A 9 -6.39 6.72 -9.29
N TYR A 10 -6.80 6.65 -10.56
CA TYR A 10 -7.30 7.80 -11.31
C TYR A 10 -8.57 7.44 -12.10
N CYS A 11 -9.67 8.14 -11.81
CA CYS A 11 -10.94 8.15 -12.55
C CYS A 11 -11.34 6.79 -13.19
N ASP A 12 -11.71 5.84 -12.34
CA ASP A 12 -12.37 4.55 -12.66
C ASP A 12 -11.52 3.46 -13.34
N ASP A 13 -10.30 3.76 -13.82
CA ASP A 13 -9.39 2.76 -14.36
C ASP A 13 -8.27 2.44 -13.36
N LEU A 14 -8.38 1.29 -12.69
CA LEU A 14 -7.31 0.76 -11.83
C LEU A 14 -6.27 0.05 -12.70
N GLU A 15 -5.09 0.66 -12.83
CA GLU A 15 -3.94 0.05 -13.50
C GLU A 15 -2.91 -0.44 -12.48
N ILE A 16 -2.47 -1.70 -12.61
CA ILE A 16 -1.39 -2.27 -11.80
C ILE A 16 -0.06 -1.83 -12.42
N MET A 17 0.69 -1.03 -11.69
CA MET A 17 2.01 -0.54 -12.10
C MET A 17 3.12 -1.55 -11.75
N LEU A 18 3.07 -2.11 -10.54
CA LEU A 18 4.05 -3.06 -10.04
C LEU A 18 3.38 -4.12 -9.17
N ALA A 19 3.74 -5.38 -9.36
CA ALA A 19 3.48 -6.47 -8.42
C ALA A 19 4.79 -7.17 -8.10
N THR A 20 5.22 -7.13 -6.84
CA THR A 20 6.53 -7.65 -6.41
C THR A 20 6.47 -8.25 -5.01
N THR A 21 7.43 -9.11 -4.68
CA THR A 21 7.67 -9.59 -3.31
C THR A 21 8.73 -8.75 -2.60
N GLU A 22 9.44 -7.90 -3.33
CA GLU A 22 10.49 -7.03 -2.82
C GLU A 22 9.90 -5.75 -2.24
N LYS A 23 9.95 -5.61 -0.91
CA LYS A 23 9.36 -4.48 -0.18
C LYS A 23 9.95 -3.14 -0.64
N ASP A 24 11.27 -3.03 -0.71
CA ASP A 24 11.96 -1.77 -1.00
C ASP A 24 11.58 -1.24 -2.39
N THR A 25 11.55 -2.11 -3.40
CA THR A 25 11.11 -1.76 -4.76
C THR A 25 9.66 -1.27 -4.79
N ALA A 26 8.77 -1.91 -4.02
CA ALA A 26 7.39 -1.47 -3.94
C ALA A 26 7.24 -0.10 -3.26
N LEU A 27 8.04 0.17 -2.22
CA LEU A 27 8.02 1.45 -1.53
C LEU A 27 8.59 2.57 -2.40
N GLU A 28 9.69 2.33 -3.12
CA GLU A 28 10.27 3.29 -4.08
C GLU A 28 9.26 3.70 -5.16
N GLU A 29 8.54 2.73 -5.73
CA GLU A 29 7.48 3.04 -6.71
C GLU A 29 6.30 3.77 -6.05
N PHE A 30 5.86 3.34 -4.87
CA PHE A 30 4.74 3.98 -4.15
C PHE A 30 5.01 5.47 -3.85
N ILE A 31 6.21 5.84 -3.40
CA ILE A 31 6.56 7.24 -3.12
C ILE A 31 6.79 8.09 -4.37
N SER A 32 7.01 7.45 -5.52
CA SER A 32 7.29 8.17 -6.77
C SER A 32 6.09 8.97 -7.29
N CYS A 33 4.87 8.61 -6.88
CA CYS A 33 3.65 9.23 -7.37
C CYS A 33 2.52 9.26 -6.32
N SER A 34 2.00 10.44 -6.01
CA SER A 34 0.95 10.62 -5.00
C SER A 34 -0.41 10.03 -5.38
N ILE A 35 -0.61 9.67 -6.65
CA ILE A 35 -1.83 9.00 -7.15
C ILE A 35 -1.76 7.48 -7.00
N PHE A 36 -0.65 6.94 -6.51
CA PHE A 36 -0.51 5.51 -6.28
C PHE A 36 -1.07 5.11 -4.93
N SER A 37 -1.59 3.89 -4.89
CA SER A 37 -1.86 3.16 -3.66
C SER A 37 -1.01 1.90 -3.61
N LEU A 38 -0.62 1.52 -2.40
CA LEU A 38 0.13 0.32 -2.08
C LEU A 38 -0.80 -0.68 -1.40
N GLN A 39 -1.10 -1.79 -2.07
CA GLN A 39 -1.77 -2.93 -1.45
C GLN A 39 -0.74 -4.00 -1.07
N VAL A 40 -0.79 -4.47 0.18
CA VAL A 40 -0.04 -5.66 0.58
C VAL A 40 -0.99 -6.83 0.67
N TRP A 41 -0.64 -7.91 -0.02
CA TRP A 41 -1.41 -9.14 -0.10
C TRP A 41 -0.70 -10.26 0.65
N GLU A 42 -1.47 -11.08 1.34
CA GLU A 42 -0.99 -12.34 1.92
C GLU A 42 -2.02 -13.43 1.68
N ASN A 43 -1.58 -14.58 1.16
CA ASN A 43 -2.45 -15.75 0.92
C ASN A 43 -3.70 -15.44 0.07
N GLY A 44 -3.60 -14.49 -0.86
CA GLY A 44 -4.70 -14.11 -1.75
C GLY A 44 -5.69 -13.11 -1.16
N GLU A 45 -5.44 -12.59 0.03
CA GLU A 45 -6.25 -11.54 0.67
C GLU A 45 -5.45 -10.24 0.82
N VAL A 46 -6.14 -9.10 0.70
CA VAL A 46 -5.55 -7.78 1.00
C VAL A 46 -5.38 -7.66 2.50
N LEU A 47 -4.12 -7.55 2.93
CA LEU A 47 -3.75 -7.38 4.32
C LEU A 47 -3.84 -5.90 4.76
N ILE A 48 -3.47 -4.98 3.88
CA ILE A 48 -3.57 -3.52 4.05
C ILE A 48 -3.54 -2.84 2.69
N GLU A 49 -4.27 -1.75 2.54
CA GLU A 49 -4.15 -0.82 1.41
C GLU A 49 -3.83 0.57 1.93
N ILE A 50 -2.78 1.18 1.38
CA ILE A 50 -2.21 2.45 1.83
C ILE A 50 -2.23 3.43 0.67
N PHE A 51 -2.70 4.64 0.92
CA PHE A 51 -2.59 5.76 -0.01
C PHE A 51 -1.87 6.92 0.66
N SER A 52 -1.24 7.77 -0.15
CA SER A 52 -0.65 9.02 0.31
C SER A 52 -1.54 10.19 -0.09
N ASN A 53 -1.66 11.18 0.79
CA ASN A 53 -2.27 12.46 0.47
C ASN A 53 -1.48 13.56 1.16
N GLU A 54 -0.96 14.52 0.38
CA GLU A 54 -0.19 15.67 0.89
C GLU A 54 0.96 15.29 1.85
N GLY A 55 1.58 14.12 1.67
CA GLY A 55 2.69 13.63 2.50
C GLY A 55 2.26 12.89 3.77
N GLU A 56 0.96 12.72 3.99
CA GLU A 56 0.40 11.84 5.01
C GLU A 56 -0.03 10.50 4.41
N TYR A 57 0.03 9.43 5.21
CA TYR A 57 -0.31 8.07 4.79
C TYR A 57 -1.57 7.59 5.52
N PHE A 58 -2.46 6.94 4.77
CA PHE A 58 -3.76 6.51 5.26
C PHE A 58 -4.09 5.10 4.80
N ALA A 59 -4.89 4.38 5.58
CA ALA A 59 -5.43 3.08 5.21
C ALA A 59 -6.79 3.24 4.51
N ASP A 60 -7.02 2.53 3.39
CA ASP A 60 -8.31 2.61 2.66
C ASP A 60 -9.49 2.18 3.54
N GLY A 61 -10.45 3.08 3.72
CA GLY A 61 -11.65 2.86 4.54
C GLY A 61 -11.38 2.78 6.05
N GLY A 62 -10.22 3.21 6.55
CA GLY A 62 -9.87 3.22 7.97
C GLY A 62 -9.01 2.02 8.40
N LEU A 63 -8.10 2.23 9.34
CA LEU A 63 -7.11 1.22 9.76
C LEU A 63 -7.76 0.04 10.47
N GLU A 64 -8.82 0.29 11.23
CA GLU A 64 -9.60 -0.68 11.99
C GLU A 64 -10.33 -1.71 11.11
N ARG A 65 -10.48 -1.45 9.81
CA ARG A 65 -11.06 -2.39 8.84
C ARG A 65 -10.13 -3.59 8.58
N TYR A 66 -8.83 -3.41 8.78
CA TYR A 66 -7.82 -4.42 8.48
C TYR A 66 -7.53 -5.31 9.68
N PRO A 67 -7.12 -6.57 9.47
CA PRO A 67 -6.70 -7.46 10.56
C PRO A 67 -5.51 -6.86 11.32
N GLU A 68 -5.32 -7.26 12.58
CA GLU A 68 -4.26 -6.73 13.46
C GLU A 68 -2.87 -6.73 12.80
N LYS A 69 -2.55 -7.80 12.07
CA LYS A 69 -1.30 -7.91 11.31
C LYS A 69 -1.16 -6.82 10.24
N GLY A 70 -2.23 -6.48 9.53
CA GLY A 70 -2.25 -5.38 8.56
C GLY A 70 -2.08 -4.02 9.23
N GLN A 71 -2.67 -3.84 10.41
CA GLN A 71 -2.51 -2.61 11.19
C GLN A 71 -1.08 -2.43 11.69
N GLN A 72 -0.42 -3.51 12.10
CA GLN A 72 1.00 -3.50 12.49
C GLN A 72 1.87 -3.18 11.27
N LEU A 73 1.60 -3.81 10.13
CA LEU A 73 2.35 -3.59 8.90
C LEU A 73 2.20 -2.15 8.38
N PHE A 74 1.01 -1.55 8.50
CA PHE A 74 0.80 -0.14 8.20
C PHE A 74 1.77 0.74 8.98
N LYS A 75 1.86 0.55 10.30
CA LYS A 75 2.77 1.33 11.15
C LYS A 75 4.23 1.14 10.74
N GLU A 76 4.64 -0.10 10.49
CA GLU A 76 6.00 -0.41 10.02
C GLU A 76 6.33 0.28 8.69
N ILE A 77 5.38 0.28 7.73
CA ILE A 77 5.56 0.96 6.44
C ILE A 77 5.63 2.47 6.64
N VAL A 78 4.70 3.06 7.40
CA VAL A 78 4.68 4.50 7.64
C VAL A 78 5.95 4.97 8.36
N GLU A 79 6.44 4.22 9.34
CA GLU A 79 7.71 4.51 10.03
C GLU A 79 8.92 4.48 9.09
N GLN A 80 8.91 3.64 8.05
CA GLN A 80 9.99 3.57 7.06
C GLN A 80 9.92 4.69 6.02
N LEU A 81 8.74 5.29 5.84
CA LEU A 81 8.49 6.35 4.87
C LEU A 81 8.68 7.76 5.46
N GLN A 82 8.96 7.88 6.76
CA GLN A 82 9.28 9.13 7.48
C GLN A 82 10.79 9.36 7.58
#